data_AF-A0A2V9PFF1-F1
#
_entry.id   AF-A0A2V9PFF1-F1
#
_cell.length_a   1.000
_cell.length_b   1.000
_cell.length_c   1.000
_cell.angle_alpha   90.00
_cell.angle_beta   90.00
_cell.angle_gamma   90.00
#
_symmetry.space_group_name_H-M   'P 1'
#
loop_
_entity.id
_entity.type
_entity.pdbx_description
1 polymer ?
#
loop_
_entity_poly.entity_id
_entity_poly.type
_entity_poly.pdbx_seq_one_letter_code
_entity_poly.pdbx_strand_id
1 'polypeptide(L)'
;MASHLAHLSRFIKVAAERPGVDAILTASPYYNKPTQEGQFQHFKAIAEAVSKPVILYNVPGRTAANIEPSTIARLSEVPNIAGVKEASGNLTQIAEICAAARPEFAVLSGDDAMTLPVIAVGGVGLISVASNEIPREMAEMTRAALNNDWTTARQLLRKYLPLMQANFIESSPMPVKAVLAMMGRIEETYRLPMVQVRRDTRSKLQRIASEAGLIAKAAAATAETQGFFVYENWAAGPHKAVLHRSNCGQCSNGKARPAGHSANHARWHGPYPTLAEARQTVQTLPSVLIRSECKCI
;
A
#
# COMPACT_ATOMS: atom_id res chain seq x y z
N MET A 1 -1.56 36.07 -6.88
CA MET A 1 -2.37 35.02 -7.55
C MET A 1 -1.82 34.60 -8.91
N ALA A 2 -1.29 35.52 -9.73
CA ALA A 2 -0.79 35.22 -11.07
C ALA A 2 0.42 34.25 -11.16
N SER A 3 1.34 34.22 -10.19
CA SER A 3 2.58 33.43 -10.31
C SER A 3 2.37 31.91 -10.14
N HIS A 4 1.53 31.47 -9.20
CA HIS A 4 1.31 30.05 -8.95
C HIS A 4 0.50 29.38 -10.06
N LEU A 5 -0.54 30.07 -10.58
CA LEU A 5 -1.31 29.62 -11.72
C LEU A 5 -0.46 29.55 -13.00
N ALA A 6 0.44 30.53 -13.21
CA ALA A 6 1.33 30.53 -14.37
C ALA A 6 2.31 29.34 -14.36
N HIS A 7 2.85 28.99 -13.19
CA HIS A 7 3.74 27.83 -13.05
C HIS A 7 3.00 26.52 -13.28
N LEU A 8 1.81 26.35 -12.68
CA LEU A 8 0.98 25.16 -12.89
C LEU A 8 0.55 25.01 -14.35
N SER A 9 0.13 26.12 -14.97
CA SER A 9 -0.25 26.17 -16.39
C SER A 9 0.91 25.74 -17.29
N ARG A 10 2.15 26.13 -16.95
CA ARG A 10 3.33 25.68 -17.68
C ARG A 10 3.56 24.18 -17.53
N PHE A 11 3.51 23.63 -16.31
CA PHE A 11 3.72 22.20 -16.09
C PHE A 11 2.66 21.34 -16.78
N ILE A 12 1.39 21.75 -16.72
CA ILE A 12 0.30 20.99 -17.31
C ILE A 12 0.34 21.02 -18.85
N LYS A 13 0.75 22.15 -19.45
CA LYS A 13 1.02 22.23 -20.90
C LYS A 13 2.14 21.31 -21.32
N VAL A 14 3.27 21.34 -20.61
CA VAL A 14 4.40 20.44 -20.87
C VAL A 14 3.98 18.98 -20.75
N ALA A 15 3.14 18.63 -19.78
CA ALA A 15 2.60 17.28 -19.64
C ALA A 15 1.64 16.90 -20.78
N ALA A 16 0.76 17.81 -21.18
CA ALA A 16 -0.24 17.61 -22.24
C ALA A 16 0.38 17.41 -23.63
N GLU A 17 1.52 18.05 -23.88
CA GLU A 17 2.25 17.99 -25.15
C GLU A 17 3.14 16.74 -25.27
N ARG A 18 3.29 15.94 -24.20
CA ARG A 18 4.09 14.71 -24.27
C ARG A 18 3.44 13.70 -25.23
N PRO A 19 4.21 13.10 -26.16
CA PRO A 19 3.69 12.05 -27.02
C PRO A 19 3.03 10.92 -26.22
N GLY A 20 1.84 10.49 -26.66
CA GLY A 20 1.08 9.40 -26.03
C GLY A 20 0.25 9.80 -24.81
N VAL A 21 0.17 11.08 -24.44
CA VAL A 21 -0.75 11.56 -23.39
C VAL A 21 -2.11 11.87 -23.99
N ASP A 22 -3.12 11.11 -23.58
CA ASP A 22 -4.51 11.27 -24.04
C ASP A 22 -5.37 12.11 -23.10
N ALA A 23 -5.06 12.11 -21.80
CA ALA A 23 -5.78 12.87 -20.79
C ALA A 23 -4.87 13.22 -19.60
N ILE A 24 -5.29 14.19 -18.79
CA ILE A 24 -4.55 14.66 -17.62
C ILE A 24 -5.37 14.40 -16.36
N LEU A 25 -4.78 13.74 -15.37
CA LEU A 25 -5.33 13.62 -14.03
C LEU A 25 -4.71 14.68 -13.13
N THR A 26 -5.52 15.53 -12.49
CA THR A 26 -5.02 16.54 -11.54
C THR A 26 -5.78 16.53 -10.23
N ALA A 27 -5.06 16.49 -9.11
CA ALA A 27 -5.63 16.52 -7.77
C ALA A 27 -6.09 17.93 -7.37
N SER A 28 -7.04 18.00 -6.44
CA SER A 28 -7.34 19.25 -5.73
C SER A 28 -6.06 19.79 -5.07
N PRO A 29 -5.89 21.13 -5.00
CA PRO A 29 -4.81 21.73 -4.24
C PRO A 29 -4.76 21.15 -2.82
N TYR A 30 -3.57 20.67 -2.45
CA TYR A 30 -3.29 20.08 -1.16
C TYR A 30 -2.66 21.11 -0.22
N TYR A 31 -2.77 20.88 1.09
CA TYR A 31 -2.21 21.70 2.18
C TYR A 31 -2.89 23.06 2.40
N ASN A 32 -3.06 23.87 1.36
CA ASN A 32 -3.56 25.25 1.45
C ASN A 32 -5.10 25.37 1.55
N LYS A 33 -5.84 24.27 1.36
CA LYS A 33 -7.29 24.15 1.60
C LYS A 33 -8.14 25.29 0.98
N PRO A 34 -8.14 25.46 -0.35
CA PRO A 34 -8.93 26.50 -1.00
C PRO A 34 -10.43 26.29 -0.76
N THR A 35 -11.18 27.39 -0.79
CA THR A 35 -12.66 27.37 -0.81
C THR A 35 -13.19 26.66 -2.06
N GLN A 36 -14.47 26.28 -2.06
CA GLN A 36 -15.12 25.67 -3.23
C GLN A 36 -14.97 26.51 -4.50
N GLU A 37 -15.13 27.83 -4.39
CA GLU A 37 -14.91 28.74 -5.52
C GLU A 37 -13.43 28.78 -5.95
N GLY A 38 -12.50 28.73 -5.00
CA GLY A 38 -11.07 28.62 -5.30
C GLY A 38 -10.74 27.34 -6.07
N GLN A 39 -11.37 26.20 -5.70
CA GLN A 39 -11.22 24.93 -6.42
C GLN A 39 -11.82 25.01 -7.82
N PHE A 40 -13.01 25.61 -7.97
CA PHE A 40 -13.65 25.81 -9.27
C PHE A 40 -12.74 26.61 -10.22
N GLN A 41 -12.29 27.79 -9.79
CA GLN A 41 -11.43 28.65 -10.61
C GLN A 41 -10.08 27.99 -10.93
N HIS A 42 -9.53 27.22 -9.99
CA HIS A 42 -8.31 26.47 -10.20
C HIS A 42 -8.43 25.43 -11.33
N PHE A 43 -9.45 24.57 -11.27
CA PHE A 43 -9.65 23.54 -12.29
C PHE A 43 -10.08 24.13 -13.63
N LYS A 44 -10.91 25.18 -13.61
CA LYS A 44 -11.28 25.90 -14.83
C LYS A 44 -10.05 26.47 -15.55
N ALA A 45 -9.13 27.12 -14.82
CA ALA A 45 -7.91 27.66 -15.39
C ALA A 45 -6.97 26.57 -15.94
N ILE A 46 -6.90 25.40 -15.29
CA ILE A 46 -6.18 24.24 -15.82
C ILE A 46 -6.78 23.78 -17.14
N ALA A 47 -8.11 23.61 -17.17
CA ALA A 47 -8.85 23.16 -18.32
C ALA A 47 -8.70 24.15 -19.50
N GLU A 48 -8.76 25.45 -19.26
CA GLU A 48 -8.54 26.50 -20.27
C GLU A 48 -7.08 26.54 -20.79
N ALA A 49 -6.11 25.99 -20.05
CA ALA A 49 -4.71 26.01 -20.43
C ALA A 49 -4.30 24.88 -21.39
N VAL A 50 -5.12 23.84 -21.58
CA VAL A 50 -4.78 22.66 -22.39
C VAL A 50 -5.96 22.22 -23.25
N SER A 51 -5.70 21.65 -24.43
CA SER A 51 -6.74 21.07 -25.28
C SER A 51 -7.11 19.63 -24.90
N LYS A 52 -6.31 18.98 -24.03
CA LYS A 52 -6.52 17.60 -23.60
C LYS A 52 -7.68 17.49 -22.60
N PRO A 53 -8.40 16.35 -22.57
CA PRO A 53 -9.30 16.00 -21.49
C PRO A 53 -8.63 16.06 -20.12
N VAL A 54 -9.34 16.65 -19.15
CA VAL A 54 -8.91 16.77 -17.76
C VAL A 54 -9.84 15.93 -16.88
N ILE A 55 -9.25 15.07 -16.06
CA ILE A 55 -9.92 14.31 -15.03
C ILE A 55 -9.55 14.93 -13.68
N LEU A 56 -10.57 15.36 -12.94
CA LEU A 56 -10.42 15.86 -11.58
C LEU A 56 -10.03 14.71 -10.66
N TYR A 57 -9.26 14.95 -9.60
CA TYR A 57 -9.00 13.94 -8.58
C TYR A 57 -9.35 14.49 -7.20
N ASN A 58 -10.49 14.02 -6.68
CA ASN A 58 -10.95 14.32 -5.33
C ASN A 58 -10.47 13.23 -4.36
N VAL A 59 -9.60 13.60 -3.41
CA VAL A 59 -9.05 12.68 -2.40
C VAL A 59 -8.83 13.40 -1.06
N PRO A 60 -9.92 13.74 -0.34
CA PRO A 60 -9.87 14.58 0.86
C PRO A 60 -8.91 14.05 1.93
N GLY A 61 -8.78 12.72 2.07
CA GLY A 61 -7.84 12.09 3.01
C GLY A 61 -6.36 12.40 2.74
N ARG A 62 -6.01 12.94 1.56
CA ARG A 62 -4.63 13.35 1.21
C ARG A 62 -4.50 14.85 1.00
N THR A 63 -5.53 15.51 0.47
CA THR A 63 -5.51 16.96 0.18
C THR A 63 -5.93 17.81 1.37
N ALA A 64 -6.64 17.21 2.33
CA ALA A 64 -7.36 17.88 3.41
C ALA A 64 -8.41 18.89 2.94
N ALA A 65 -8.89 18.72 1.70
CA ALA A 65 -9.94 19.53 1.07
C ALA A 65 -10.82 18.64 0.17
N ASN A 66 -12.14 18.73 0.35
CA ASN A 66 -13.13 18.05 -0.47
C ASN A 66 -13.64 18.97 -1.57
N ILE A 67 -13.77 18.44 -2.79
CA ILE A 67 -14.53 19.08 -3.86
C ILE A 67 -15.98 18.64 -3.70
N GLU A 68 -16.87 19.57 -3.38
CA GLU A 68 -18.28 19.26 -3.14
C GLU A 68 -19.00 18.87 -4.44
N PRO A 69 -20.07 18.04 -4.37
CA PRO A 69 -20.83 17.62 -5.54
C PRO A 69 -21.31 18.80 -6.40
N SER A 70 -21.75 19.90 -5.78
CA SER A 70 -22.19 21.12 -6.49
C SER A 70 -21.06 21.80 -7.28
N THR A 71 -19.84 21.80 -6.74
CA THR A 71 -18.64 22.29 -7.43
C THR A 71 -18.26 21.38 -8.58
N ILE A 72 -18.34 20.05 -8.40
CA ILE A 72 -18.08 19.08 -9.46
C ILE A 72 -19.13 19.22 -10.57
N ALA A 73 -20.41 19.39 -10.26
CA ALA A 73 -21.45 19.62 -11.24
C ALA A 73 -21.16 20.87 -12.09
N ARG A 74 -20.78 22.00 -11.46
CA ARG A 74 -20.35 23.21 -12.19
C ARG A 74 -19.11 22.97 -13.07
N LEU A 75 -18.12 22.22 -12.56
CA LEU A 75 -16.92 21.87 -13.33
C LEU A 75 -17.23 20.91 -14.47
N SER A 76 -18.24 20.06 -14.31
CA SER A 76 -18.71 19.15 -15.35
C SER A 76 -19.30 19.90 -16.54
N GLU A 77 -19.63 21.19 -16.44
CA GLU A 77 -20.06 22.01 -17.58
C GLU A 77 -18.88 22.60 -18.38
N VAL A 78 -17.65 22.50 -17.87
CA VAL A 78 -16.46 22.97 -18.60
C VAL A 78 -16.12 21.95 -19.70
N PRO A 79 -15.98 22.34 -20.98
CA PRO A 79 -15.99 21.40 -22.11
C PRO A 79 -14.99 20.24 -21.99
N ASN A 80 -13.73 20.52 -21.65
CA ASN A 80 -12.68 19.51 -21.58
C ASN A 80 -12.45 18.92 -20.18
N ILE A 81 -13.26 19.26 -19.16
CA ILE A 81 -13.26 18.52 -17.90
C ILE A 81 -14.13 17.28 -18.10
N ALA A 82 -13.49 16.15 -18.35
CA ALA A 82 -14.14 14.93 -18.83
C ALA A 82 -14.64 14.02 -17.70
N GLY A 83 -14.20 14.23 -16.47
CA GLY A 83 -14.61 13.37 -15.36
C GLY A 83 -13.93 13.66 -14.04
N VAL A 84 -14.22 12.82 -13.05
CA VAL A 84 -13.62 12.83 -11.72
C VAL A 84 -13.20 11.41 -11.30
N LYS A 85 -11.98 11.30 -10.79
CA LYS A 85 -11.54 10.23 -9.91
C LYS A 85 -12.01 10.56 -8.50
N GLU A 86 -13.02 9.85 -8.02
CA GLU A 86 -13.62 10.07 -6.71
C GLU A 86 -13.05 9.08 -5.68
N ALA A 87 -12.22 9.58 -4.76
CA ALA A 87 -11.57 8.81 -3.71
C ALA A 87 -11.90 9.34 -2.31
N SER A 88 -13.11 9.88 -2.12
CA SER A 88 -13.60 10.30 -0.80
C SER A 88 -14.05 9.13 0.07
N GLY A 89 -14.41 8.00 -0.55
CA GLY A 89 -15.07 6.88 0.12
C GLY A 89 -16.53 7.15 0.50
N ASN A 90 -17.09 8.31 0.10
CA ASN A 90 -18.45 8.70 0.40
C ASN A 90 -19.38 8.36 -0.79
N LEU A 91 -20.09 7.23 -0.68
CA LEU A 91 -21.00 6.77 -1.75
C LEU A 91 -22.17 7.73 -1.99
N THR A 92 -22.65 8.43 -0.96
CA THR A 92 -23.72 9.43 -1.11
C THR A 92 -23.27 10.58 -2.00
N GLN A 93 -22.09 11.14 -1.74
CA GLN A 93 -21.50 12.19 -2.59
C GLN A 93 -21.28 11.69 -4.03
N ILE A 94 -20.81 10.46 -4.20
CA ILE A 94 -20.62 9.88 -5.53
C ILE A 94 -21.95 9.79 -6.28
N ALA A 95 -23.02 9.32 -5.63
CA ALA A 95 -24.35 9.27 -6.22
C ALA A 95 -24.90 10.67 -6.57
N GLU A 96 -24.67 11.67 -5.71
CA GLU A 96 -25.04 13.07 -5.98
C GLU A 96 -24.30 13.61 -7.21
N ILE A 97 -23.02 13.30 -7.38
CA ILE A 97 -22.25 13.69 -8.57
C ILE A 97 -22.81 13.01 -9.82
N CYS A 98 -23.05 11.70 -9.77
CA CYS A 98 -23.64 10.96 -10.91
C CYS A 98 -25.01 11.52 -11.31
N ALA A 99 -25.80 12.03 -10.36
CA ALA A 99 -27.12 12.60 -10.62
C ALA A 99 -27.07 14.05 -11.14
N ALA A 100 -26.08 14.84 -10.72
CA ALA A 100 -26.01 16.27 -11.00
C ALA A 100 -25.07 16.67 -12.15
N ALA A 101 -24.07 15.84 -12.46
CA ALA A 101 -23.12 16.13 -13.54
C ALA A 101 -23.76 15.88 -14.92
N ARG A 102 -23.21 16.53 -15.97
CA ARG A 102 -23.65 16.29 -17.35
C ARG A 102 -23.52 14.79 -17.74
N PRO A 103 -24.39 14.25 -18.62
CA PRO A 103 -24.44 12.82 -18.93
C PRO A 103 -23.11 12.19 -19.38
N GLU A 104 -22.26 12.93 -20.09
CA GLU A 104 -20.97 12.45 -20.61
C GLU A 104 -19.83 12.54 -19.59
N PHE A 105 -20.09 13.07 -18.38
CA PHE A 105 -19.06 13.23 -17.35
C PHE A 105 -18.73 11.91 -16.67
N ALA A 106 -17.48 11.46 -16.78
CA ALA A 106 -17.06 10.18 -16.24
C ALA A 106 -16.80 10.24 -14.73
N VAL A 107 -17.61 9.53 -13.93
CA VAL A 107 -17.34 9.30 -12.51
C VAL A 107 -16.59 7.97 -12.35
N LEU A 108 -15.33 8.04 -11.95
CA LEU A 108 -14.42 6.90 -11.80
C LEU A 108 -14.13 6.66 -10.32
N SER A 109 -14.22 5.43 -9.86
CA SER A 109 -13.77 5.08 -8.51
C SER A 109 -12.28 5.37 -8.36
N GLY A 110 -11.90 5.97 -7.24
CA GLY A 110 -10.51 6.13 -6.82
C GLY A 110 -10.09 5.15 -5.71
N ASP A 111 -10.99 4.28 -5.27
CA ASP A 111 -10.76 3.22 -4.28
C ASP A 111 -11.14 1.86 -4.90
N ASP A 112 -10.17 0.93 -4.91
CA ASP A 112 -10.32 -0.41 -5.49
C ASP A 112 -11.51 -1.18 -4.86
N ALA A 113 -11.69 -1.10 -3.54
CA ALA A 113 -12.74 -1.84 -2.82
C ALA A 113 -14.14 -1.26 -3.05
N MET A 114 -14.23 0.03 -3.41
CA MET A 114 -15.48 0.74 -3.67
C MET A 114 -15.92 0.67 -5.13
N THR A 115 -15.18 0.01 -6.00
CA THR A 115 -15.47 -0.03 -7.45
C THR A 115 -16.89 -0.50 -7.76
N LEU A 116 -17.35 -1.60 -7.15
CA LEU A 116 -18.70 -2.14 -7.40
C LEU A 116 -19.81 -1.18 -6.96
N PRO A 117 -19.83 -0.66 -5.71
CA PRO A 117 -20.88 0.27 -5.32
C PRO A 117 -20.84 1.58 -6.13
N VAL A 118 -19.66 2.06 -6.53
CA VAL A 118 -19.55 3.23 -7.41
C VAL A 118 -20.20 2.98 -8.77
N ILE A 119 -19.95 1.83 -9.39
CA ILE A 119 -20.59 1.48 -10.67
C ILE A 119 -22.11 1.33 -10.49
N ALA A 120 -22.56 0.75 -9.38
CA ALA A 120 -23.99 0.56 -9.11
C ALA A 120 -24.78 1.88 -9.00
N VAL A 121 -24.12 3.00 -8.66
CA VAL A 121 -24.73 4.34 -8.59
C VAL A 121 -24.43 5.21 -9.81
N GLY A 122 -23.93 4.64 -10.91
CA GLY A 122 -23.71 5.34 -12.18
C GLY A 122 -22.25 5.66 -12.52
N GLY A 123 -21.30 5.25 -11.69
CA GLY A 123 -19.88 5.33 -12.04
C GLY A 123 -19.52 4.43 -13.23
N VAL A 124 -18.51 4.83 -14.00
CA VAL A 124 -18.19 4.19 -15.29
C VAL A 124 -16.83 3.49 -15.30
N GLY A 125 -16.17 3.37 -14.15
CA GLY A 125 -14.89 2.69 -14.06
C GLY A 125 -14.11 2.96 -12.79
N LEU A 126 -12.79 2.78 -12.88
CA LEU A 126 -11.86 2.78 -11.75
C LEU A 126 -10.48 3.26 -12.22
N ILE A 127 -9.82 4.08 -11.40
CA ILE A 127 -8.37 4.33 -11.47
C ILE A 127 -7.70 3.64 -10.27
N SER A 128 -7.13 2.47 -10.56
CA SER A 128 -6.82 1.41 -9.59
C SER A 128 -5.38 1.42 -9.08
N VAL A 129 -5.18 1.05 -7.80
CA VAL A 129 -3.85 0.66 -7.29
C VAL A 129 -3.61 -0.83 -7.55
N ALA A 130 -4.58 -1.68 -7.19
CA ALA A 130 -4.49 -3.14 -7.31
C ALA A 130 -4.23 -3.63 -8.74
N SER A 131 -4.61 -2.86 -9.77
CA SER A 131 -4.34 -3.19 -11.19
C SER A 131 -2.86 -3.24 -11.54
N ASN A 132 -1.95 -2.72 -10.69
CA ASN A 132 -0.52 -2.95 -10.88
C ASN A 132 -0.15 -4.42 -10.66
N GLU A 133 -0.83 -5.09 -9.74
CA GLU A 133 -0.53 -6.47 -9.33
C GLU A 133 -1.43 -7.48 -10.04
N ILE A 134 -2.71 -7.14 -10.22
CA ILE A 134 -3.77 -7.99 -10.79
C ILE A 134 -4.57 -7.27 -11.90
N PRO A 135 -3.90 -6.79 -12.98
CA PRO A 135 -4.55 -5.98 -14.01
C PRO A 135 -5.71 -6.71 -14.69
N ARG A 136 -5.55 -7.99 -14.98
CA ARG A 136 -6.58 -8.80 -15.65
C ARG A 136 -7.83 -8.92 -14.79
N GLU A 137 -7.65 -9.28 -13.52
CA GLU A 137 -8.73 -9.55 -12.59
C GLU A 137 -9.51 -8.28 -12.23
N MET A 138 -8.81 -7.15 -12.07
CA MET A 138 -9.46 -5.85 -11.88
C MET A 138 -10.25 -5.46 -13.14
N ALA A 139 -9.69 -5.65 -14.33
CA ALA A 139 -10.39 -5.35 -15.58
C ALA A 139 -11.60 -6.27 -15.82
N GLU A 140 -11.52 -7.55 -15.44
CA GLU A 140 -12.64 -8.50 -15.49
C GLU A 140 -13.74 -8.12 -14.50
N MET A 141 -13.38 -7.77 -13.26
CA MET A 141 -14.31 -7.35 -12.22
C MET A 141 -15.08 -6.09 -12.64
N THR A 142 -14.37 -5.06 -13.12
CA THR A 142 -14.97 -3.81 -13.60
C THR A 142 -15.86 -4.05 -14.81
N ARG A 143 -15.42 -4.84 -15.81
CA ARG A 143 -16.23 -5.17 -16.99
C ARG A 143 -17.49 -5.94 -16.63
N ALA A 144 -17.39 -6.92 -15.73
CA ALA A 144 -18.55 -7.66 -15.25
C ALA A 144 -19.59 -6.73 -14.61
N ALA A 145 -19.14 -5.80 -13.76
CA ALA A 145 -20.03 -4.82 -13.14
C ALA A 145 -20.69 -3.89 -14.16
N LEU A 146 -19.93 -3.34 -15.12
CA LEU A 146 -20.45 -2.48 -16.18
C LEU A 146 -21.46 -3.21 -17.08
N ASN A 147 -21.31 -4.52 -17.25
CA ASN A 147 -22.22 -5.37 -18.02
C ASN A 147 -23.38 -5.96 -17.19
N ASN A 148 -23.60 -5.48 -15.96
CA ASN A 148 -24.60 -5.99 -15.01
C ASN A 148 -24.42 -7.47 -14.58
N ASP A 149 -23.26 -8.07 -14.81
CA ASP A 149 -22.88 -9.37 -14.24
C ASP A 149 -22.35 -9.19 -12.81
N TRP A 150 -23.28 -8.90 -11.91
CA TRP A 150 -22.98 -8.69 -10.50
C TRP A 150 -22.51 -9.96 -9.78
N THR A 151 -22.79 -11.15 -10.32
CA THR A 151 -22.37 -12.41 -9.73
C THR A 151 -20.87 -12.58 -9.88
N THR A 152 -20.36 -12.46 -11.11
CA THR A 152 -18.91 -12.51 -11.38
C THR A 152 -18.18 -11.37 -10.69
N ALA A 153 -18.72 -10.14 -10.77
CA ALA A 153 -18.12 -8.97 -10.16
C ALA A 153 -17.94 -9.15 -8.64
N ARG A 154 -18.97 -9.62 -7.92
CA ARG A 154 -18.88 -9.87 -6.46
C ARG A 154 -17.96 -11.04 -6.12
N GLN A 155 -17.88 -12.07 -6.95
CA GLN A 155 -16.96 -13.18 -6.74
C GLN A 155 -15.50 -12.70 -6.81
N LEU A 156 -15.16 -11.92 -7.82
CA LEU A 156 -13.82 -11.33 -7.97
C LEU A 156 -13.51 -10.35 -6.84
N LEU A 157 -14.46 -9.47 -6.49
CA LEU A 157 -14.29 -8.56 -5.35
C LEU A 157 -13.98 -9.35 -4.07
N ARG A 158 -14.78 -10.36 -3.72
CA ARG A 158 -14.56 -11.16 -2.49
C ARG A 158 -13.19 -11.82 -2.48
N LYS A 159 -12.74 -12.33 -3.63
CA LYS A 159 -11.43 -12.99 -3.75
C LYS A 159 -10.27 -12.01 -3.52
N TYR A 160 -10.35 -10.81 -4.09
CA TYR A 160 -9.23 -9.86 -4.12
C TYR A 160 -9.34 -8.71 -3.12
N LEU A 161 -10.45 -8.57 -2.40
CA LEU A 161 -10.66 -7.55 -1.37
C LEU A 161 -9.53 -7.52 -0.32
N PRO A 162 -8.99 -8.65 0.19
CA PRO A 162 -7.86 -8.61 1.10
C PRO A 162 -6.62 -7.93 0.52
N LEU A 163 -6.32 -8.12 -0.77
CA LEU A 163 -5.22 -7.47 -1.46
C LEU A 163 -5.49 -5.97 -1.64
N MET A 164 -6.70 -5.61 -2.10
CA MET A 164 -7.12 -4.22 -2.27
C MET A 164 -6.97 -3.43 -0.96
N GLN A 165 -7.41 -4.01 0.17
CA GLN A 165 -7.27 -3.38 1.49
C GLN A 165 -5.81 -3.34 1.96
N ALA A 166 -5.04 -4.41 1.73
CA ALA A 166 -3.64 -4.48 2.13
C ALA A 166 -2.78 -3.42 1.43
N ASN A 167 -3.15 -2.99 0.22
CA ASN A 167 -2.49 -1.91 -0.49
C ASN A 167 -2.50 -0.55 0.23
N PHE A 168 -3.30 -0.42 1.29
CA PHE A 168 -3.45 0.80 2.09
C PHE A 168 -3.21 0.58 3.60
N ILE A 169 -2.69 -0.58 4.02
CA ILE A 169 -2.33 -0.83 5.44
C ILE A 169 -1.21 0.10 5.93
N GLU A 170 -0.36 0.53 5.00
CA GLU A 170 0.54 1.68 5.13
C GLU A 170 0.30 2.60 3.92
N SER A 171 0.86 3.81 3.94
CA SER A 171 0.62 4.79 2.88
C SER A 171 1.04 4.24 1.50
N SER A 172 0.07 4.15 0.57
CA SER A 172 0.37 3.91 -0.84
C SER A 172 1.32 5.00 -1.39
N PRO A 173 2.36 4.65 -2.17
CA PRO A 173 2.53 3.36 -2.87
C PRO A 173 3.44 2.33 -2.17
N MET A 174 3.71 2.44 -0.85
CA MET A 174 4.65 1.54 -0.19
C MET A 174 4.22 0.06 -0.23
N PRO A 175 2.95 -0.30 0.10
CA PRO A 175 2.53 -1.71 0.05
C PRO A 175 2.51 -2.31 -1.36
N VAL A 176 1.94 -1.63 -2.35
CA VAL A 176 1.84 -2.14 -3.73
C VAL A 176 3.23 -2.35 -4.36
N LYS A 177 4.19 -1.44 -4.11
CA LYS A 177 5.57 -1.62 -4.58
C LYS A 177 6.26 -2.80 -3.89
N ALA A 178 6.00 -3.01 -2.61
CA ALA A 178 6.52 -4.17 -1.89
C ALA A 178 6.03 -5.48 -2.50
N VAL A 179 4.74 -5.59 -2.83
CA VAL A 179 4.19 -6.80 -3.48
C VAL A 179 4.71 -6.96 -4.90
N LEU A 180 4.76 -5.90 -5.71
CA LEU A 180 5.36 -5.96 -7.05
C LEU A 180 6.82 -6.45 -7.03
N ALA A 181 7.59 -6.05 -6.02
CA ALA A 181 8.95 -6.55 -5.82
C ALA A 181 8.97 -8.03 -5.43
N MET A 182 8.07 -8.49 -4.55
CA MET A 182 7.91 -9.93 -4.24
C MET A 182 7.52 -10.75 -5.48
N MET A 183 6.76 -10.16 -6.40
CA MET A 183 6.40 -10.75 -7.69
C MET A 183 7.55 -10.71 -8.72
N GLY A 184 8.70 -10.13 -8.37
CA GLY A 184 9.85 -9.98 -9.28
C GLY A 184 9.58 -9.02 -10.45
N ARG A 185 8.64 -8.08 -10.31
CA ARG A 185 8.25 -7.14 -11.38
C ARG A 185 9.05 -5.84 -11.36
N ILE A 186 9.55 -5.43 -10.19
CA ILE A 186 10.31 -4.19 -10.02
C ILE A 186 11.43 -4.38 -8.99
N GLU A 187 12.40 -3.47 -9.02
CA GLU A 187 13.27 -3.23 -7.88
C GLU A 187 12.53 -2.41 -6.80
N GLU A 188 12.66 -2.80 -5.54
CA GLU A 188 11.97 -2.14 -4.42
C GLU A 188 12.72 -0.88 -3.96
N THR A 189 12.56 0.20 -4.71
CA THR A 189 13.16 1.50 -4.39
C THR A 189 12.11 2.53 -3.97
N TYR A 190 12.43 3.36 -2.97
CA TYR A 190 11.58 4.48 -2.54
C TYR A 190 12.37 5.77 -2.51
N ARG A 191 11.70 6.89 -2.75
CA ARG A 191 12.28 8.23 -2.55
C ARG A 191 11.71 8.80 -1.25
N LEU A 192 12.59 9.37 -0.42
CA LEU A 192 12.17 10.03 0.82
C LEU A 192 11.09 11.09 0.53
N PRO A 193 10.09 11.26 1.42
CA PRO A 193 9.97 10.66 2.75
C PRO A 193 9.43 9.21 2.77
N MET A 194 9.14 8.59 1.62
CA MET A 194 8.70 7.20 1.58
C MET A 194 9.88 6.25 1.83
N VAL A 195 9.60 5.16 2.55
CA VAL A 195 10.57 4.14 2.96
C VAL A 195 9.98 2.75 2.75
N GLN A 196 10.80 1.71 2.96
CA GLN A 196 10.30 0.34 2.97
C GLN A 196 9.22 0.16 4.04
N VAL A 197 8.17 -0.59 3.72
CA VAL A 197 7.13 -0.95 4.70
C VAL A 197 7.72 -1.71 5.88
N ARG A 198 7.04 -1.64 7.03
CA ARG A 198 7.48 -2.32 8.24
C ARG A 198 7.54 -3.84 8.03
N ARG A 199 8.39 -4.54 8.80
CA ARG A 199 8.60 -6.00 8.65
C ARG A 199 7.32 -6.81 8.82
N ASP A 200 6.50 -6.47 9.80
CA ASP A 200 5.20 -7.11 10.05
C ASP A 200 4.19 -6.83 8.93
N THR A 201 4.17 -5.61 8.38
CA THR A 201 3.39 -5.29 7.18
C THR A 201 3.86 -6.13 5.99
N ARG A 202 5.18 -6.23 5.78
CA ARG A 202 5.77 -7.07 4.74
C ARG A 202 5.34 -8.53 4.86
N SER A 203 5.38 -9.12 6.05
CA SER A 203 4.91 -10.49 6.28
C SER A 203 3.41 -10.66 5.98
N LYS A 204 2.58 -9.68 6.36
CA LYS A 204 1.15 -9.67 6.02
C LYS A 204 0.91 -9.60 4.51
N LEU A 205 1.62 -8.71 3.81
CA LEU A 205 1.55 -8.58 2.36
C LEU A 205 1.99 -9.85 1.65
N GLN A 206 3.07 -10.48 2.08
CA GLN A 206 3.54 -11.75 1.52
C GLN A 206 2.47 -12.85 1.64
N ARG A 207 1.82 -12.96 2.82
CA ARG A 207 0.74 -13.93 3.03
C ARG A 207 -0.43 -13.67 2.09
N ILE A 208 -0.90 -12.41 2.02
CA ILE A 208 -2.04 -12.02 1.18
C ILE A 208 -1.74 -12.22 -0.31
N ALA A 209 -0.54 -11.83 -0.77
CA ALA A 209 -0.10 -12.05 -2.14
C ALA A 209 0.01 -13.54 -2.48
N SER A 210 0.44 -14.38 -1.54
CA SER A 210 0.48 -15.84 -1.71
C SER A 210 -0.93 -16.45 -1.79
N GLU A 211 -1.85 -16.01 -0.92
CA GLU A 211 -3.27 -16.44 -0.92
C GLU A 211 -3.99 -16.00 -2.20
N ALA A 212 -3.65 -14.82 -2.72
CA ALA A 212 -4.14 -14.31 -4.01
C ALA A 212 -3.50 -15.00 -5.24
N GLY A 213 -2.48 -15.85 -5.03
CA GLY A 213 -1.79 -16.59 -6.09
C GLY A 213 -0.78 -15.77 -6.89
N LEU A 214 -0.32 -14.63 -6.37
CA LEU A 214 0.61 -13.72 -7.06
C LEU A 214 2.07 -14.11 -6.90
N ILE A 215 2.39 -14.76 -5.79
CA ILE A 215 3.71 -15.27 -5.49
C ILE A 215 3.59 -16.72 -5.02
N ALA A 216 4.66 -17.49 -5.20
CA ALA A 216 4.69 -18.84 -4.65
C ALA A 216 4.43 -18.77 -3.14
N LYS A 217 3.54 -19.63 -2.64
CA LYS A 217 3.49 -19.89 -1.21
C LYS A 217 4.91 -20.25 -0.81
N ALA A 218 5.47 -19.57 0.19
CA ALA A 218 6.70 -20.04 0.81
C ALA A 218 6.50 -21.53 1.04
N ALA A 219 7.38 -22.36 0.48
CA ALA A 219 7.42 -23.77 0.88
C ALA A 219 7.36 -23.73 2.39
N ALA A 220 6.38 -24.41 3.00
CA ALA A 220 6.29 -24.51 4.45
C ALA A 220 7.71 -24.82 4.89
N ALA A 221 8.36 -23.88 5.59
CA ALA A 221 9.80 -23.93 5.81
C ALA A 221 10.10 -25.37 6.22
N THR A 222 10.78 -26.13 5.34
CA THR A 222 10.94 -27.58 5.48
C THR A 222 11.45 -27.77 6.88
N ALA A 223 10.58 -28.23 7.79
CA ALA A 223 10.69 -27.94 9.22
C ALA A 223 12.16 -27.84 9.62
N GLU A 224 12.73 -26.62 9.56
CA GLU A 224 14.15 -26.46 9.87
C GLU A 224 14.18 -26.85 11.32
N THR A 225 14.78 -28.02 11.58
CA THR A 225 14.67 -28.78 12.84
C THR A 225 14.47 -27.80 13.97
N GLN A 226 13.26 -27.77 14.56
CA GLN A 226 12.89 -26.84 15.62
C GLN A 226 13.84 -27.07 16.80
N GLY A 227 14.99 -26.43 16.72
CA GLY A 227 16.07 -26.58 17.68
C GLY A 227 16.11 -25.41 18.62
N PHE A 228 16.80 -25.59 19.72
CA PHE A 228 17.07 -24.58 20.72
C PHE A 228 18.54 -24.19 20.64
N PHE A 229 18.83 -22.94 20.91
CA PHE A 229 20.18 -22.40 20.95
C PHE A 229 20.39 -21.66 22.26
N VAL A 230 21.63 -21.65 22.73
CA VAL A 230 22.02 -20.89 23.93
C VAL A 230 23.01 -19.82 23.51
N TYR A 231 22.65 -18.55 23.73
CA TYR A 231 23.56 -17.43 23.58
C TYR A 231 24.28 -17.17 24.88
N GLU A 232 25.58 -17.39 24.90
CA GLU A 232 26.47 -17.08 26.01
C GLU A 232 27.20 -15.77 25.71
N ASN A 233 27.17 -14.81 26.64
CA ASN A 233 27.85 -13.52 26.47
C ASN A 233 28.61 -13.09 27.73
N TRP A 234 29.86 -12.72 27.50
CA TRP A 234 30.93 -12.53 28.48
C TRP A 234 31.31 -11.03 28.61
N ALA A 235 30.79 -10.16 27.73
CA ALA A 235 31.26 -8.77 27.56
C ALA A 235 30.40 -7.65 28.20
N ALA A 236 29.42 -7.94 29.06
CA ALA A 236 28.54 -6.88 29.58
C ALA A 236 28.02 -7.12 31.01
N GLY A 237 28.92 -7.38 31.95
CA GLY A 237 28.59 -7.65 33.36
C GLY A 237 28.71 -9.13 33.73
N PRO A 238 27.98 -9.63 34.74
CA PRO A 238 28.04 -11.04 35.13
C PRO A 238 27.71 -11.93 33.92
N HIS A 239 28.58 -12.90 33.66
CA HIS A 239 28.51 -13.82 32.53
C HIS A 239 27.09 -14.41 32.39
N LYS A 240 26.46 -14.21 31.22
CA LYS A 240 25.03 -14.48 31.01
C LYS A 240 24.80 -15.49 29.89
N ALA A 241 23.88 -16.40 30.10
CA ALA A 241 23.33 -17.30 29.09
C ALA A 241 21.84 -17.02 28.84
N VAL A 242 21.43 -16.98 27.57
CA VAL A 242 20.04 -16.81 27.13
C VAL A 242 19.63 -17.93 26.19
N LEU A 243 18.53 -18.62 26.49
CA LEU A 243 18.00 -19.70 25.66
C LEU A 243 17.01 -19.16 24.62
N HIS A 244 17.14 -19.59 23.36
CA HIS A 244 16.32 -19.15 22.22
C HIS A 244 15.81 -20.34 21.39
N ARG A 245 14.64 -20.19 20.75
CA ARG A 245 14.23 -21.07 19.64
C ARG A 245 15.02 -20.70 18.38
N SER A 246 15.30 -21.67 17.53
CA SER A 246 15.95 -21.52 16.21
C SER A 246 15.32 -20.41 15.36
N ASN A 247 14.00 -20.27 15.38
CA ASN A 247 13.24 -19.25 14.65
C ASN A 247 13.14 -17.89 15.35
N CYS A 248 13.79 -17.69 16.50
CA CYS A 248 13.77 -16.43 17.23
C CYS A 248 14.50 -15.34 16.43
N GLY A 249 13.87 -14.16 16.30
CA GLY A 249 14.47 -13.02 15.58
C GLY A 249 15.77 -12.50 16.18
N GLN A 250 16.08 -12.82 17.44
CA GLN A 250 17.37 -12.52 18.07
C GLN A 250 18.43 -13.62 17.92
N CYS A 251 18.02 -14.82 17.49
CA CYS A 251 18.88 -15.99 17.31
C CYS A 251 19.25 -16.18 15.84
N SER A 252 18.25 -16.12 14.96
CA SER A 252 18.41 -16.38 13.52
C SER A 252 19.19 -17.68 13.26
N ASN A 253 18.76 -18.78 13.90
CA ASN A 253 19.41 -20.08 13.81
C ASN A 253 20.89 -20.05 14.23
N GLY A 254 21.20 -19.36 15.34
CA GLY A 254 22.56 -19.20 15.88
C GLY A 254 23.47 -18.26 15.10
N LYS A 255 22.92 -17.48 14.15
CA LYS A 255 23.70 -16.59 13.27
C LYS A 255 23.58 -15.10 13.64
N ALA A 256 22.55 -14.72 14.40
CA ALA A 256 22.35 -13.33 14.78
C ALA A 256 23.38 -12.87 15.82
N ARG A 257 23.70 -11.58 15.76
CA ARG A 257 24.54 -10.88 16.74
C ARG A 257 23.69 -9.80 17.40
N PRO A 258 23.31 -9.94 18.68
CA PRO A 258 22.64 -8.86 19.41
C PRO A 258 23.54 -7.61 19.42
N ALA A 259 22.93 -6.43 19.31
CA ALA A 259 23.67 -5.17 19.25
C ALA A 259 24.50 -4.93 20.54
N GLY A 260 25.75 -4.49 20.40
CA GLY A 260 26.64 -4.21 21.55
C GLY A 260 27.57 -5.34 21.97
N HIS A 261 27.61 -6.48 21.25
CA HIS A 261 28.43 -7.64 21.59
C HIS A 261 29.55 -7.90 20.57
N SER A 262 30.78 -8.05 21.07
CA SER A 262 31.96 -8.42 20.27
C SER A 262 32.01 -9.94 20.05
N ALA A 263 32.44 -10.37 18.86
CA ALA A 263 32.63 -11.79 18.52
C ALA A 263 33.65 -12.50 19.44
N ASN A 264 34.52 -11.74 20.11
CA ASN A 264 35.56 -12.29 20.99
C ASN A 264 35.03 -12.67 22.38
N HIS A 265 33.77 -12.35 22.70
CA HIS A 265 33.21 -12.49 24.04
C HIS A 265 31.76 -12.99 24.03
N ALA A 266 31.36 -13.70 22.98
CA ALA A 266 30.05 -14.32 22.93
C ALA A 266 30.08 -15.57 22.04
N ARG A 267 29.23 -16.53 22.36
CA ARG A 267 29.13 -17.81 21.65
C ARG A 267 27.70 -18.30 21.60
N TRP A 268 27.33 -18.87 20.46
CA TRP A 268 26.13 -19.70 20.34
C TRP A 268 26.48 -21.18 20.59
N HIS A 269 25.66 -21.85 21.39
CA HIS A 269 25.68 -23.31 21.57
C HIS A 269 24.41 -23.93 20.96
N GLY A 270 24.52 -25.17 20.48
CA GLY A 270 23.45 -25.89 19.77
C GLY A 270 23.76 -26.13 18.28
N PRO A 271 22.77 -26.55 17.47
CA PRO A 271 21.36 -26.71 17.84
C PRO A 271 21.13 -27.87 18.82
N TYR A 272 20.24 -27.67 19.79
CA TYR A 272 19.72 -28.72 20.65
C TYR A 272 18.35 -29.16 20.14
N PRO A 273 18.08 -30.47 20.00
CA PRO A 273 16.80 -30.98 19.49
C PRO A 273 15.64 -30.77 20.47
N THR A 274 15.90 -30.67 21.78
CA THR A 274 14.85 -30.50 22.80
C THR A 274 15.13 -29.34 23.75
N LEU A 275 14.07 -28.77 24.33
CA LEU A 275 14.19 -27.70 25.33
C LEU A 275 14.88 -28.20 26.60
N ALA A 276 14.69 -29.47 26.95
CA ALA A 276 15.33 -30.10 28.11
C ALA A 276 16.86 -30.11 27.97
N GLU A 277 17.39 -30.52 26.82
CA GLU A 277 18.83 -30.54 26.55
C GLU A 277 19.44 -29.14 26.53
N ALA A 278 18.73 -28.16 25.95
CA ALA A 278 19.19 -26.78 25.99
C ALA A 278 19.20 -26.22 27.41
N ARG A 279 18.18 -26.52 28.24
CA ARG A 279 18.13 -26.12 29.66
C ARG A 279 19.26 -26.77 30.46
N GLN A 280 19.51 -28.06 30.24
CA GLN A 280 20.62 -28.76 30.89
C GLN A 280 21.97 -28.10 30.53
N THR A 281 22.17 -27.77 29.25
CA THR A 281 23.38 -27.05 28.81
C THR A 281 23.53 -25.72 29.55
N VAL A 282 22.46 -24.90 29.62
CA VAL A 282 22.49 -23.61 30.34
C VAL A 282 22.88 -23.79 31.81
N GLN A 283 22.45 -24.90 32.45
CA GLN A 283 22.81 -25.20 33.83
C GLN A 283 24.29 -25.57 33.98
N THR A 284 24.84 -26.33 33.04
CA THR A 284 26.22 -26.84 33.09
C THR A 284 27.29 -25.85 32.60
N LEU A 285 26.91 -24.71 32.00
CA LEU A 285 27.88 -23.73 31.52
C LEU A 285 28.70 -23.14 32.70
N PRO A 286 30.04 -23.27 32.67
CA PRO A 286 30.89 -22.79 33.74
C PRO A 286 30.91 -21.26 33.76
N SER A 287 31.10 -20.70 34.95
CA SER A 287 31.24 -19.25 35.15
C SER A 287 30.01 -18.41 34.76
N VAL A 288 28.89 -19.00 34.34
CA VAL A 288 27.63 -18.28 34.05
C VAL A 288 26.90 -17.95 35.35
N LEU A 289 26.68 -16.66 35.57
CA LEU A 289 26.04 -16.10 36.76
C LEU A 289 24.56 -15.79 36.53
N ILE A 290 24.17 -15.44 35.30
CA ILE A 290 22.78 -15.14 34.95
C ILE A 290 22.29 -16.11 33.87
N ARG A 291 21.20 -16.81 34.15
CA ARG A 291 20.53 -17.73 33.23
C ARG A 291 19.13 -17.21 32.97
N SER A 292 18.75 -17.06 31.70
CA SER A 292 17.42 -16.55 31.32
C SER A 292 16.92 -17.19 30.05
N GLU A 293 15.61 -17.14 29.84
CA GLU A 293 14.96 -17.60 28.61
C GLU A 293 14.45 -16.39 27.83
N CYS A 294 14.64 -16.40 26.51
CA CYS A 294 14.07 -15.39 25.64
C CYS A 294 12.54 -15.55 25.61
N LYS A 295 11.80 -14.47 25.33
CA LYS A 295 10.34 -14.50 25.13
C LYS A 295 9.86 -15.49 24.06
N CYS A 296 10.76 -15.99 23.21
CA CYS A 296 10.42 -17.00 22.22
C CYS A 296 10.30 -18.42 22.78
N ILE A 297 10.78 -18.69 24.00
CA ILE A 297 10.71 -19.99 24.67
C ILE A 297 9.35 -20.15 25.30
#